data_AF-A0A7J7HJ59-F1
#
_entry.id   AF-A0A7J7HJ59-F1
#
_cell.length_a   1.000
_cell.length_b   1.000
_cell.length_c   1.000
_cell.angle_alpha   90.00
_cell.angle_beta   90.00
_cell.angle_gamma   90.00
#
_symmetry.space_group_name_H-M   'P 1'
#
loop_
_entity.id
_entity.type
_entity.pdbx_description
1 polymer ?
#
loop_
_entity_poly.entity_id
_entity_poly.type
_entity_poly.pdbx_seq_one_letter_code
_entity_poly.pdbx_strand_id
1 'polypeptide(L)'
;MTTRTNMNGHHHHNQTSRPPPPPPPPPQSQPPPPRPPHNHRNSHSNDHYYPPPYSSSSSSSASLKGCCCCLFLLFSFLALLILAVVLVIVLAVKPKKPQFDLQQVGVQYVGISPNPPSTTATEPSSASVSLNIRLLFTAANDNKVGIKYGESRFTVMYRGIPLGRGVVPGFYQAAHSVRQVETTVAVDRVNLMQADAAELVRDATLNDRVELRVLGDVGAKIRILGITSPGVQVSIDCAIVISPKKQALTYKQCGFDGLSV
;
A
#
# COMPACT_ATOMS: atom_id res chain seq x y z
N MET A 1 -4.91 59.26 -49.83
CA MET A 1 -5.93 59.87 -48.95
C MET A 1 -5.72 59.29 -47.56
N THR A 2 -5.63 60.17 -46.55
CA THR A 2 -5.61 59.98 -45.08
C THR A 2 -6.41 58.75 -44.58
N THR A 3 -6.05 58.04 -43.51
CA THR A 3 -6.16 58.50 -42.10
C THR A 3 -5.38 57.63 -41.07
N ARG A 4 -4.92 58.31 -40.00
CA ARG A 4 -4.58 57.89 -38.60
C ARG A 4 -5.56 56.84 -38.00
N THR A 5 -5.33 56.05 -36.93
CA THR A 5 -4.59 56.18 -35.63
C THR A 5 -4.73 54.80 -34.90
N ASN A 6 -3.69 54.24 -34.28
CA ASN A 6 -3.39 54.21 -32.82
C ASN A 6 -3.93 53.00 -31.98
N MET A 7 -3.01 52.43 -31.19
CA MET A 7 -3.07 52.07 -29.76
C MET A 7 -3.01 50.60 -29.29
N ASN A 8 -2.16 50.43 -28.26
CA ASN A 8 -1.92 49.31 -27.32
C ASN A 8 -1.18 48.07 -27.88
N GLY A 9 -0.05 47.59 -27.34
CA GLY A 9 0.55 47.75 -26.02
C GLY A 9 0.55 46.40 -25.31
N HIS A 10 1.71 45.74 -25.19
CA HIS A 10 2.06 44.88 -24.05
C HIS A 10 3.55 44.48 -24.08
N HIS A 11 4.11 44.45 -22.88
CA HIS A 11 5.53 44.47 -22.53
C HIS A 11 6.27 43.14 -22.76
N HIS A 12 7.48 43.22 -23.31
CA HIS A 12 8.54 42.22 -23.16
C HIS A 12 9.60 42.76 -22.19
N HIS A 13 9.80 42.09 -21.05
CA HIS A 13 10.97 42.30 -20.20
C HIS A 13 12.16 41.55 -20.83
N ASN A 14 13.17 42.30 -21.27
CA ASN A 14 14.48 41.77 -21.62
C ASN A 14 15.51 42.26 -20.59
N GLN A 15 16.37 41.35 -20.16
CA GLN A 15 17.45 41.56 -19.19
C GLN A 15 18.54 42.45 -19.79
N THR A 16 18.96 43.47 -19.05
CA THR A 16 20.24 44.16 -19.30
C THR A 16 20.98 44.31 -17.97
N SER A 17 22.14 43.65 -17.91
CA SER A 17 23.12 43.67 -16.83
C SER A 17 23.73 45.07 -16.65
N ARG A 18 23.72 45.58 -15.42
CA ARG A 18 24.38 46.84 -15.01
C ARG A 18 25.70 46.50 -14.29
N PRO A 19 26.81 47.22 -14.53
CA PRO A 19 28.07 46.98 -13.83
C PRO A 19 28.01 47.50 -12.36
N PRO A 20 28.81 46.90 -11.45
CA PRO A 20 28.79 47.26 -10.04
C PRO A 20 29.51 48.59 -9.74
N PRO A 21 29.11 49.30 -8.65
CA PRO A 21 29.71 50.57 -8.24
C PRO A 21 31.08 50.41 -7.56
N PRO A 22 31.93 51.46 -7.56
CA PRO A 22 33.27 51.42 -6.95
C PRO A 22 33.24 51.48 -5.41
N PRO A 23 34.29 50.98 -4.74
CA PRO A 23 34.35 50.90 -3.28
C PRO A 23 34.60 52.26 -2.60
N PRO A 24 34.18 52.43 -1.33
CA PRO A 24 34.32 53.67 -0.57
C PRO A 24 35.76 53.90 -0.04
N PRO A 25 36.17 55.17 0.16
CA PRO A 25 37.47 55.51 0.75
C PRO A 25 37.52 55.32 2.28
N PRO A 26 38.70 55.10 2.88
CA PRO A 26 38.83 54.86 4.32
C PRO A 26 38.92 56.18 5.13
N PRO A 27 38.17 56.34 6.23
CA PRO A 27 38.39 57.44 7.16
C PRO A 27 39.44 57.11 8.24
N GLN A 28 40.25 58.12 8.52
CA GLN A 28 41.43 58.16 9.37
C GLN A 28 41.16 58.02 10.87
N SER A 29 42.15 57.47 11.57
CA SER A 29 42.28 57.42 13.03
C SER A 29 42.48 58.82 13.64
N GLN A 30 41.62 59.19 14.61
CA GLN A 30 41.84 60.31 15.53
C GLN A 30 41.85 59.82 16.99
N PRO A 31 42.77 60.32 17.84
CA PRO A 31 42.91 59.90 19.23
C PRO A 31 41.84 60.54 20.14
N PRO A 32 41.43 59.87 21.24
CA PRO A 32 40.47 60.44 22.20
C PRO A 32 41.11 61.54 23.07
N PRO A 33 40.36 62.63 23.40
CA PRO A 33 40.84 63.72 24.24
C PRO A 33 40.84 63.39 25.74
N PRO A 34 41.66 64.08 26.56
CA PRO A 34 41.85 63.80 27.98
C PRO A 34 40.74 64.39 28.88
N ARG A 35 40.49 63.70 29.99
CA ARG A 35 39.54 64.05 31.07
C ARG A 35 40.19 65.05 32.05
N PRO A 36 39.42 65.98 32.65
CA PRO A 36 39.73 66.43 34.01
C PRO A 36 38.56 66.25 35.01
N PRO A 37 38.87 66.27 36.33
CA PRO A 37 38.02 65.78 37.41
C PRO A 37 37.43 66.93 38.27
N HIS A 38 36.79 66.54 39.39
CA HIS A 38 36.35 67.33 40.57
C HIS A 38 34.84 67.60 40.67
N ASN A 39 34.22 67.61 41.85
CA ASN A 39 34.49 67.04 43.18
C ASN A 39 33.21 67.28 44.01
N HIS A 40 33.02 66.47 45.04
CA HIS A 40 32.27 66.76 46.28
C HIS A 40 30.83 67.30 46.24
N ARG A 41 29.92 66.50 46.80
CA ARG A 41 29.23 66.98 48.01
C ARG A 41 28.91 65.83 48.98
N ASN A 42 29.64 65.83 50.10
CA ASN A 42 29.32 65.09 51.32
C ASN A 42 28.08 65.71 51.97
N SER A 43 27.15 64.88 52.43
CA SER A 43 26.43 65.17 53.67
C SER A 43 25.63 63.99 54.20
N HIS A 44 25.95 63.67 55.45
CA HIS A 44 25.10 63.08 56.49
C HIS A 44 24.90 61.56 56.50
N SER A 45 25.86 60.93 57.18
CA SER A 45 25.74 59.92 58.22
C SER A 45 24.32 59.46 58.58
N ASN A 46 24.08 58.15 58.46
CA ASN A 46 23.43 57.37 59.52
C ASN A 46 23.85 55.90 59.40
N ASP A 47 24.69 55.49 60.34
CA ASP A 47 25.00 54.09 60.63
C ASP A 47 23.75 53.41 61.17
N HIS A 48 23.17 52.47 60.41
CA HIS A 48 22.35 51.40 60.98
C HIS A 48 22.76 50.05 60.38
N TYR A 49 23.41 49.28 61.25
CA TYR A 49 23.83 47.91 61.08
C TYR A 49 22.61 46.97 61.11
N TYR A 50 22.28 46.35 59.97
CA TYR A 50 21.53 45.09 59.93
C TYR A 50 21.80 44.33 58.62
N PRO A 51 22.29 43.08 58.65
CA PRO A 51 22.52 42.30 57.44
C PRO A 51 21.26 41.50 57.05
N PRO A 52 20.96 41.35 55.75
CA PRO A 52 20.20 40.21 55.27
C PRO A 52 21.01 39.35 54.27
N PRO A 53 20.57 38.10 54.06
CA PRO A 53 21.45 36.96 53.86
C PRO A 53 21.81 36.72 52.39
N TYR A 54 22.92 35.99 52.23
CA TYR A 54 23.33 35.28 51.02
C TYR A 54 22.15 34.72 50.23
N SER A 55 21.80 35.36 49.11
CA SER A 55 21.13 34.70 48.01
C SER A 55 22.20 34.03 47.16
N SER A 56 22.50 32.77 47.50
CA SER A 56 23.22 31.87 46.61
C SER A 56 22.46 31.78 45.29
N SER A 57 22.94 32.49 44.26
CA SER A 57 22.57 32.23 42.88
C SER A 57 23.09 30.84 42.53
N SER A 58 22.30 29.80 42.81
CA SER A 58 22.52 28.49 42.22
C SER A 58 22.13 28.61 40.74
N SER A 59 23.08 29.05 39.92
CA SER A 59 23.07 28.73 38.50
C SER A 59 23.22 27.22 38.41
N SER A 60 22.09 26.51 38.47
CA SER A 60 22.03 25.09 38.18
C SER A 60 22.35 24.93 36.70
N SER A 61 23.64 24.77 36.41
CA SER A 61 24.13 24.27 35.14
C SER A 61 23.51 22.88 34.97
N ALA A 62 22.41 22.81 34.23
CA ALA A 62 21.76 21.57 33.87
C ALA A 62 22.77 20.74 33.07
N SER A 63 23.47 19.86 33.78
CA SER A 63 24.44 18.95 33.20
C SER A 63 23.72 18.06 32.19
N LEU A 64 24.16 18.13 30.93
CA LEU A 64 23.65 17.41 29.76
C LEU A 64 23.77 15.86 29.86
N LYS A 65 23.97 15.31 31.06
CA LYS A 65 23.87 13.87 31.36
C LYS A 65 22.51 13.47 31.96
N GLY A 66 21.72 14.42 32.49
CA GLY A 66 20.34 14.16 32.96
C GLY A 66 19.27 14.24 31.86
N CYS A 67 19.60 14.81 30.70
CA CYS A 67 18.66 15.01 29.59
C CYS A 67 18.38 13.71 28.81
N CYS A 68 19.36 12.81 28.70
CA CYS A 68 19.22 11.55 27.96
C CYS A 68 18.14 10.64 28.55
N CYS A 69 18.11 10.48 29.88
CA CYS A 69 17.09 9.66 30.56
C CYS A 69 15.67 10.24 30.40
N CYS A 70 15.51 11.56 30.49
CA CYS A 70 14.20 12.21 30.28
C CYS A 70 13.71 12.06 28.83
N LEU A 71 14.60 12.16 27.85
CA LEU A 71 14.25 11.94 26.45
C LEU A 71 13.87 10.48 26.21
N PHE A 72 14.64 9.51 26.73
CA PHE A 72 14.28 8.09 26.63
C PHE A 72 12.94 7.76 27.27
N LEU A 73 12.66 8.30 28.46
CA LEU A 73 11.37 8.11 29.14
C LEU A 73 10.23 8.78 28.37
N LEU A 74 10.45 9.97 27.80
CA LEU A 74 9.47 10.66 26.96
C LEU A 74 9.19 9.92 25.65
N PHE A 75 10.22 9.43 24.97
CA PHE A 75 10.07 8.60 23.76
C PHE A 75 9.38 7.27 24.09
N SER A 76 9.73 6.63 25.21
CA SER A 76 9.08 5.41 25.68
C SER A 76 7.61 5.64 26.00
N PHE A 77 7.29 6.71 26.75
CA PHE A 77 5.91 7.09 27.04
C PHE A 77 5.12 7.39 25.77
N LEU A 78 5.70 8.14 24.83
CA LEU A 78 5.07 8.44 23.55
C LEU A 78 4.84 7.17 22.72
N ALA A 79 5.81 6.24 22.70
CA ALA A 79 5.66 4.95 22.03
C ALA A 79 4.53 4.11 22.66
N LEU A 80 4.45 4.06 24.00
CA LEU A 80 3.35 3.39 24.71
C LEU A 80 1.99 4.05 24.46
N LEU A 81 1.94 5.38 24.41
CA LEU A 81 0.73 6.13 24.07
C LEU A 81 0.27 5.80 22.64
N ILE A 82 1.19 5.81 21.67
CA ILE A 82 0.90 5.42 20.29
C ILE A 82 0.40 3.98 20.24
N LEU A 83 1.07 3.04 20.92
CA LEU A 83 0.65 1.65 20.98
C LEU A 83 -0.76 1.51 21.58
N ALA A 84 -1.06 2.22 22.66
CA ALA A 84 -2.38 2.24 23.28
C ALA A 84 -3.45 2.77 22.32
N VAL A 85 -3.18 3.87 21.60
CA VAL A 85 -4.09 4.41 20.58
C VAL A 85 -4.31 3.40 19.44
N VAL A 86 -3.25 2.77 18.94
CA VAL A 86 -3.34 1.74 17.90
C VAL A 86 -4.18 0.55 18.38
N LEU A 87 -3.97 0.07 19.60
CA LEU A 87 -4.77 -0.99 20.22
C LEU A 87 -6.25 -0.61 20.30
N VAL A 88 -6.57 0.60 20.76
CA VAL A 88 -7.94 1.10 20.82
C VAL A 88 -8.57 1.13 19.43
N ILE A 89 -7.83 1.60 18.41
CA ILE A 89 -8.32 1.62 17.02
C ILE A 89 -8.58 0.19 16.52
N VAL A 90 -7.67 -0.74 16.75
CA VAL A 90 -7.83 -2.15 16.33
C VAL A 90 -9.05 -2.79 17.01
N LEU A 91 -9.21 -2.57 18.32
CA LEU A 91 -10.35 -3.08 19.09
C LEU A 91 -11.67 -2.41 18.72
N ALA A 92 -11.65 -1.14 18.30
CA ALA A 92 -12.84 -0.41 17.87
C ALA A 92 -13.28 -0.80 16.44
N VAL A 93 -12.32 -0.99 15.52
CA VAL A 93 -12.60 -1.37 14.13
C VAL A 93 -13.02 -2.83 14.03
N LYS A 94 -12.51 -3.70 14.93
CA LYS A 94 -12.71 -5.17 14.91
C LYS A 94 -12.63 -5.72 13.49
N PRO A 95 -11.43 -5.72 12.88
CA PRO A 95 -11.27 -6.16 11.50
C PRO A 95 -11.84 -7.57 11.33
N LYS A 96 -12.88 -7.69 10.52
CA LYS A 96 -13.43 -8.96 10.07
C LYS A 96 -12.70 -9.38 8.81
N LYS A 97 -12.44 -10.68 8.67
CA LYS A 97 -11.93 -11.23 7.42
C LYS A 97 -12.91 -10.87 6.29
N PRO A 98 -12.45 -10.30 5.16
CA PRO A 98 -13.31 -10.07 4.02
C PRO A 98 -13.90 -11.41 3.58
N GLN A 99 -15.18 -11.40 3.23
CA GLN A 99 -15.85 -12.59 2.74
C GLN A 99 -15.84 -12.58 1.22
N PHE A 100 -15.26 -13.62 0.64
CA PHE A 100 -15.30 -13.86 -0.79
C PHE A 100 -16.15 -15.08 -1.01
N ASP A 101 -17.24 -14.89 -1.76
CA ASP A 101 -18.12 -15.97 -2.11
C ASP A 101 -18.12 -16.18 -3.62
N LEU A 102 -17.66 -17.35 -4.05
CA LEU A 102 -17.69 -17.73 -5.46
C LEU A 102 -19.16 -18.02 -5.83
N GLN A 103 -19.77 -17.16 -6.64
CA GLN A 103 -21.19 -17.23 -6.97
C GLN A 103 -21.45 -18.18 -8.14
N GLN A 104 -20.70 -18.01 -9.22
CA GLN A 104 -20.97 -18.71 -10.47
C GLN A 104 -19.66 -19.08 -11.16
N VAL A 105 -19.64 -20.28 -11.72
CA VAL A 105 -18.60 -20.75 -12.65
C VAL A 105 -19.26 -21.18 -13.93
N GLY A 106 -19.00 -20.47 -15.02
CA GLY A 106 -19.41 -20.86 -16.36
C GLY A 106 -18.24 -21.46 -17.14
N VAL A 107 -18.40 -22.65 -17.69
CA VAL A 107 -17.48 -23.21 -18.68
C VAL A 107 -18.06 -22.93 -20.06
N GLN A 108 -17.35 -22.16 -20.88
CA GLN A 108 -17.82 -21.80 -22.22
C GLN A 108 -17.41 -22.80 -23.29
N TYR A 109 -16.22 -23.38 -23.18
CA TYR A 109 -15.68 -24.25 -24.22
C TYR A 109 -14.74 -25.28 -23.63
N VAL A 110 -14.82 -26.52 -24.15
CA VAL A 110 -13.86 -27.61 -23.90
C VAL A 110 -13.50 -28.21 -25.27
N GLY A 111 -12.24 -28.10 -25.67
CA GLY A 111 -11.72 -28.72 -26.88
C GLY A 111 -10.56 -29.65 -26.54
N ILE A 112 -10.54 -30.84 -27.13
CA ILE A 112 -9.35 -31.70 -27.15
C ILE A 112 -8.88 -31.83 -28.60
N SER A 113 -7.60 -31.63 -28.83
CA SER A 113 -6.95 -32.01 -30.09
C SER A 113 -5.82 -33.00 -29.79
N PRO A 114 -5.82 -34.20 -30.39
CA PRO A 114 -4.69 -35.11 -30.26
C PRO A 114 -3.45 -34.46 -30.85
N ASN A 115 -2.33 -34.50 -30.13
CA ASN A 115 -1.07 -34.01 -30.67
C ASN A 115 -0.52 -35.07 -31.64
N PRO A 116 0.10 -34.65 -32.76
CA PRO A 116 0.71 -35.60 -33.69
C PRO A 116 1.78 -36.42 -32.96
N PRO A 117 1.89 -37.73 -33.28
CA PRO A 117 2.90 -38.59 -32.66
C PRO A 117 4.30 -38.03 -32.95
N SER A 118 5.13 -37.91 -31.91
CA SER A 118 6.53 -37.57 -32.07
C SER A 118 7.26 -38.72 -32.78
N THR A 119 8.15 -38.40 -33.71
CA THR A 119 8.88 -39.36 -34.56
C THR A 119 9.92 -40.20 -33.78
N THR A 120 10.08 -39.95 -32.49
CA THR A 120 10.88 -40.73 -31.55
C THR A 120 9.95 -41.62 -30.72
N ALA A 121 9.96 -42.92 -30.99
CA ALA A 121 9.04 -43.97 -30.52
C ALA A 121 9.05 -44.27 -29.00
N THR A 122 9.19 -43.27 -28.14
CA THR A 122 9.31 -43.46 -26.68
C THR A 122 8.47 -42.47 -25.85
N GLU A 123 7.85 -41.47 -26.47
CA GLU A 123 6.97 -40.54 -25.75
C GLU A 123 5.52 -41.06 -25.70
N PRO A 124 4.85 -41.03 -24.54
CA PRO A 124 3.42 -41.34 -24.46
C PRO A 124 2.62 -40.37 -25.33
N SER A 125 1.54 -40.86 -25.95
CA SER A 125 0.62 -40.02 -26.69
C SER A 125 0.10 -38.89 -25.80
N SER A 126 0.18 -37.65 -26.29
CA SER A 126 -0.34 -36.46 -25.62
C SER A 126 -1.49 -35.85 -26.40
N ALA A 127 -2.36 -35.14 -25.70
CA ALA A 127 -3.41 -34.35 -26.32
C ALA A 127 -3.37 -32.94 -25.74
N SER A 128 -3.67 -31.96 -26.58
CA SER A 128 -3.85 -30.58 -26.15
C SER A 128 -5.31 -30.35 -25.76
N VAL A 129 -5.52 -29.76 -24.59
CA VAL A 129 -6.83 -29.34 -24.11
C VAL A 129 -6.91 -27.82 -24.09
N SER A 130 -7.99 -27.28 -24.62
CA SER A 130 -8.34 -25.86 -24.51
C SER A 130 -9.68 -25.71 -23.77
N LEU A 131 -9.71 -24.80 -22.81
CA LEU A 131 -10.85 -24.57 -21.93
C LEU A 131 -11.04 -23.08 -21.67
N ASN A 132 -12.28 -22.58 -21.64
CA ASN A 132 -12.54 -21.21 -21.17
C ASN A 132 -13.50 -21.26 -19.98
N ILE A 133 -13.01 -20.83 -18.82
CA ILE A 133 -13.79 -20.77 -17.58
C ILE A 133 -13.97 -19.30 -17.20
N ARG A 134 -15.21 -18.86 -17.01
CA ARG A 134 -15.55 -17.58 -16.40
C ARG A 134 -15.96 -17.81 -14.96
N LEU A 135 -15.28 -17.14 -14.05
CA LEU A 135 -15.51 -17.19 -12.61
C LEU A 135 -16.08 -15.85 -12.16
N LEU A 136 -17.23 -15.88 -11.50
CA LEU A 136 -17.86 -14.72 -10.89
C LEU A 136 -17.83 -14.86 -9.37
N PHE A 137 -17.20 -13.89 -8.72
CA PHE A 137 -17.05 -13.80 -7.28
C PHE A 137 -17.87 -12.63 -6.75
N THR A 138 -18.50 -12.82 -5.60
CA THR A 138 -19.03 -11.72 -4.78
C THR A 138 -18.05 -11.48 -3.64
N ALA A 139 -17.44 -10.30 -3.64
CA ALA A 139 -16.69 -9.80 -2.50
C ALA A 139 -17.66 -9.02 -1.59
N ALA A 140 -17.72 -9.37 -0.31
CA ALA A 140 -18.46 -8.63 0.71
C ALA A 140 -17.47 -8.08 1.76
N ASN A 141 -17.57 -6.77 2.02
CA ASN A 141 -16.76 -6.10 3.02
C ASN A 141 -17.61 -5.67 4.21
N ASP A 142 -17.67 -6.52 5.24
CA ASP A 142 -18.35 -6.23 6.50
C ASP A 142 -17.56 -5.30 7.43
N ASN A 143 -16.39 -4.82 7.01
CA ASN A 143 -15.57 -3.91 7.80
C ASN A 143 -16.10 -2.48 7.72
N LYS A 144 -15.82 -1.73 8.78
CA LYS A 144 -16.06 -0.28 8.86
C LYS A 144 -15.09 0.55 8.02
N VAL A 145 -14.11 -0.10 7.40
CA VAL A 145 -13.00 0.52 6.66
C VAL A 145 -12.95 -0.03 5.24
N GLY A 146 -12.38 0.75 4.32
CA GLY A 146 -12.21 0.31 2.94
C GLY A 146 -11.07 -0.70 2.81
N ILE A 147 -11.15 -1.56 1.81
CA ILE A 147 -10.11 -2.53 1.49
C ILE A 147 -9.67 -2.29 0.04
N LYS A 148 -8.37 -2.11 -0.16
CA LYS A 148 -7.76 -2.04 -1.49
C LYS A 148 -7.10 -3.38 -1.78
N TYR A 149 -7.64 -4.10 -2.75
CA TYR A 149 -7.06 -5.34 -3.24
C TYR A 149 -6.07 -5.03 -4.37
N GLY A 150 -4.93 -5.72 -4.33
CA GLY A 150 -3.99 -5.77 -5.44
C GLY A 150 -4.49 -6.67 -6.56
N GLU A 151 -3.79 -6.65 -7.69
CA GLU A 151 -3.96 -7.69 -8.70
C GLU A 151 -3.71 -9.06 -8.05
N SER A 152 -4.64 -9.98 -8.27
CA SER A 152 -4.56 -11.35 -7.75
C SER A 152 -4.45 -12.32 -8.90
N ARG A 153 -3.57 -13.30 -8.76
CA ARG A 153 -3.29 -14.31 -9.79
C ARG A 153 -3.64 -15.68 -9.26
N PHE A 154 -4.43 -16.41 -10.03
CA PHE A 154 -4.89 -17.73 -9.67
C PHE A 154 -4.42 -18.75 -10.70
N THR A 155 -4.06 -19.93 -10.26
CA THR A 155 -3.78 -21.11 -11.09
C THR A 155 -4.90 -22.11 -10.88
N VAL A 156 -5.53 -22.52 -11.97
CA VAL A 156 -6.54 -23.56 -11.98
C VAL A 156 -5.87 -24.87 -12.36
N MET A 157 -6.09 -25.90 -11.56
CA MET A 157 -5.49 -27.22 -11.73
C MET A 157 -6.57 -28.30 -11.80
N TYR A 158 -6.29 -29.34 -12.58
CA TYR A 158 -7.07 -30.58 -12.60
C TYR A 158 -6.15 -31.71 -12.17
N ARG A 159 -6.47 -32.37 -11.05
CA ARG A 159 -5.67 -33.48 -10.49
C ARG A 159 -4.16 -33.19 -10.36
N GLY A 160 -3.83 -31.96 -9.98
CA GLY A 160 -2.45 -31.48 -9.83
C GLY A 160 -1.80 -30.97 -11.11
N ILE A 161 -2.46 -31.08 -12.26
CA ILE A 161 -1.96 -30.57 -13.54
C ILE A 161 -2.47 -29.14 -13.74
N PRO A 162 -1.60 -28.13 -13.93
CA PRO A 162 -2.02 -26.76 -14.13
C PRO A 162 -2.69 -26.62 -15.51
N LEU A 163 -3.98 -26.28 -15.51
CA LEU A 163 -4.75 -26.04 -16.72
C LEU A 163 -4.61 -24.59 -17.19
N GLY A 164 -4.56 -23.62 -16.29
CA GLY A 164 -4.47 -22.22 -16.74
C GLY A 164 -4.37 -21.23 -15.61
N ARG A 165 -4.24 -19.96 -15.97
CA ARG A 165 -4.14 -18.85 -15.03
C ARG A 165 -5.28 -17.87 -15.21
N GLY A 166 -5.85 -17.42 -14.10
CA GLY A 166 -6.80 -16.31 -14.03
C GLY A 166 -6.15 -15.09 -13.39
N VAL A 167 -6.57 -13.91 -13.81
CA VAL A 167 -6.12 -12.64 -13.23
C VAL A 167 -7.34 -11.83 -12.83
N VAL A 168 -7.43 -11.50 -11.56
CA VAL A 168 -8.40 -10.53 -11.03
C VAL A 168 -7.68 -9.19 -10.89
N PRO A 169 -8.07 -8.16 -11.65
CA PRO A 169 -7.50 -6.83 -11.51
C PRO A 169 -7.70 -6.29 -10.10
N GLY A 170 -6.73 -5.52 -9.61
CA GLY A 170 -6.85 -4.87 -8.31
C GLY A 170 -8.03 -3.91 -8.27
N PHE A 171 -8.75 -3.91 -7.14
CA PHE A 171 -9.94 -3.09 -6.98
C PHE A 171 -10.07 -2.54 -5.57
N TYR A 172 -10.80 -1.44 -5.45
CA TYR A 172 -11.17 -0.87 -4.16
C TYR A 172 -12.58 -1.30 -3.77
N GLN A 173 -12.75 -1.64 -2.50
CA GLN A 173 -14.01 -1.99 -1.90
C GLN A 173 -14.27 -1.07 -0.70
N ALA A 174 -15.40 -0.36 -0.74
CA ALA A 174 -15.78 0.53 0.35
C ALA A 174 -16.22 -0.26 1.59
N ALA A 175 -16.27 0.41 2.74
CA ALA A 175 -16.85 -0.14 3.97
C ALA A 175 -18.32 -0.54 3.73
N HIS A 176 -18.74 -1.68 4.30
CA HIS A 176 -20.12 -2.22 4.17
C HIS A 176 -20.62 -2.32 2.72
N SER A 177 -19.73 -2.66 1.79
CA SER A 177 -20.08 -2.79 0.37
C SER A 177 -19.97 -4.23 -0.11
N VAL A 178 -20.85 -4.58 -1.06
CA VAL A 178 -20.80 -5.83 -1.82
C VAL A 178 -20.42 -5.49 -3.25
N ARG A 179 -19.47 -6.23 -3.81
CA ARG A 179 -18.97 -6.01 -5.17
C ARG A 179 -18.85 -7.33 -5.92
N GLN A 180 -19.39 -7.37 -7.12
CA GLN A 180 -19.12 -8.47 -8.05
C GLN A 180 -17.77 -8.26 -8.73
N VAL A 181 -17.00 -9.34 -8.79
CA VAL A 181 -15.66 -9.41 -9.35
C VAL A 181 -15.63 -10.56 -10.32
N GLU A 182 -15.28 -10.27 -11.56
CA GLU A 182 -15.23 -11.24 -12.63
C GLU A 182 -13.78 -11.52 -13.02
N THR A 183 -13.48 -12.79 -13.28
CA THR A 183 -12.22 -13.20 -13.92
C THR A 183 -12.48 -14.33 -14.89
N THR A 184 -11.68 -14.36 -15.95
CA THR A 184 -11.68 -15.43 -16.93
C THR A 184 -10.36 -16.19 -16.82
N VAL A 185 -10.45 -17.51 -16.80
CA VAL A 185 -9.34 -18.43 -16.91
C VAL A 185 -9.42 -19.02 -18.31
N ALA A 186 -8.53 -18.57 -19.17
CA ALA A 186 -8.33 -19.17 -20.48
C ALA A 186 -7.23 -20.23 -20.38
N VAL A 187 -7.56 -21.43 -20.84
CA VAL A 187 -6.66 -22.56 -21.02
C VAL A 187 -6.51 -22.71 -22.52
N ASP A 188 -5.34 -22.39 -23.05
CA ASP A 188 -5.01 -22.66 -24.46
C ASP A 188 -3.99 -23.80 -24.53
N ARG A 189 -4.37 -24.88 -25.20
CA ARG A 189 -3.49 -25.99 -25.60
C ARG A 189 -2.57 -26.49 -24.49
N VAL A 190 -3.13 -26.85 -23.34
CA VAL A 190 -2.38 -27.54 -22.30
C VAL A 190 -2.17 -28.99 -22.73
N ASN A 191 -0.91 -29.40 -22.80
CA ASN A 191 -0.53 -30.78 -23.06
C ASN A 191 -0.82 -31.61 -21.81
N LEU A 192 -1.85 -32.44 -21.92
CA LEU A 192 -2.14 -33.47 -20.93
C LEU A 192 -1.71 -34.82 -21.52
N MET A 193 -1.36 -35.77 -20.65
CA MET A 193 -1.26 -37.16 -21.10
C MET A 193 -2.61 -37.59 -21.67
N GLN A 194 -2.62 -38.42 -22.71
CA GLN A 194 -3.87 -38.78 -23.40
C GLN A 194 -4.92 -39.37 -22.44
N ALA A 195 -4.48 -40.10 -21.42
CA ALA A 195 -5.36 -40.61 -20.36
C ALA A 195 -6.05 -39.49 -19.57
N ASP A 196 -5.30 -38.50 -19.08
CA ASP A 196 -5.84 -37.38 -18.30
C ASP A 196 -6.75 -36.48 -19.14
N ALA A 197 -6.40 -36.26 -20.42
CA ALA A 197 -7.23 -35.49 -21.35
C ALA A 197 -8.59 -36.18 -21.58
N ALA A 198 -8.56 -37.49 -21.85
CA ALA A 198 -9.76 -38.29 -22.03
C ALA A 198 -10.62 -38.31 -20.76
N GLU A 199 -9.99 -38.37 -19.60
CA GLU A 199 -10.69 -38.35 -18.32
C GLU A 199 -11.34 -37.00 -18.02
N LEU A 200 -10.63 -35.89 -18.24
CA LEU A 200 -11.19 -34.54 -18.09
C LEU A 200 -12.43 -34.35 -18.97
N VAL A 201 -12.41 -34.85 -20.21
CA VAL A 201 -13.60 -34.77 -21.09
C VAL A 201 -14.69 -35.74 -20.70
N ARG A 202 -14.36 -36.94 -20.23
CA ARG A 202 -15.35 -37.85 -19.65
C ARG A 202 -16.05 -37.21 -18.46
N ASP A 203 -15.28 -36.61 -17.56
CA ASP A 203 -15.77 -35.88 -16.39
C ASP A 203 -16.67 -34.71 -16.79
N ALA A 204 -16.26 -33.94 -17.81
CA ALA A 204 -17.03 -32.80 -18.29
C ALA A 204 -18.32 -33.17 -19.04
N THR A 205 -18.29 -34.19 -19.90
CA THR A 205 -19.38 -34.48 -20.85
C THR A 205 -20.32 -35.59 -20.36
N LEU A 206 -19.77 -36.68 -19.83
CA LEU A 206 -20.55 -37.83 -19.36
C LEU A 206 -20.98 -37.63 -17.92
N ASN A 207 -20.03 -37.34 -17.02
CA ASN A 207 -20.29 -37.23 -15.59
C ASN A 207 -20.91 -35.88 -15.20
N ASP A 208 -20.81 -34.87 -16.07
CA ASP A 208 -21.24 -33.50 -15.79
C ASP A 208 -20.68 -32.97 -14.45
N ARG A 209 -19.44 -33.36 -14.15
CA ARG A 209 -18.78 -33.10 -12.88
C ARG A 209 -17.27 -33.02 -13.09
N VAL A 210 -16.71 -31.82 -13.00
CA VAL A 210 -15.26 -31.60 -13.06
C VAL A 210 -14.80 -31.03 -11.72
N GLU A 211 -13.84 -31.69 -11.10
CA GLU A 211 -13.19 -31.21 -9.88
C GLU A 211 -11.92 -30.44 -10.23
N LEU A 212 -11.84 -29.19 -9.77
CA LEU A 212 -10.72 -28.29 -10.02
C LEU A 212 -10.19 -27.76 -8.70
N ARG A 213 -8.88 -27.50 -8.66
CA ARG A 213 -8.24 -26.75 -7.58
C ARG A 213 -7.84 -25.37 -8.08
N VAL A 214 -8.13 -24.35 -7.29
CA VAL A 214 -7.77 -22.96 -7.58
C VAL A 214 -6.83 -22.47 -6.48
N LEU A 215 -5.59 -22.21 -6.87
CA LEU A 215 -4.54 -21.69 -5.98
C LEU A 215 -4.21 -20.26 -6.35
N GLY A 216 -3.95 -19.37 -5.39
CA GLY A 216 -3.44 -18.05 -5.73
C GLY A 216 -3.23 -17.14 -4.53
N ASP A 217 -2.50 -16.05 -4.76
CA ASP A 217 -2.20 -15.06 -3.73
C ASP A 217 -3.05 -13.80 -3.94
N VAL A 218 -3.61 -13.30 -2.84
CA VAL A 218 -4.41 -12.07 -2.82
C VAL A 218 -3.74 -11.08 -1.89
N GLY A 219 -3.25 -9.99 -2.49
CA GLY A 219 -2.74 -8.84 -1.74
C GLY A 219 -3.88 -7.91 -1.32
N ALA A 220 -3.94 -7.53 -0.04
CA ALA A 220 -4.93 -6.59 0.49
C ALA A 220 -4.27 -5.50 1.35
N LYS A 221 -4.81 -4.29 1.28
CA LYS A 221 -4.43 -3.14 2.11
C LYS A 221 -5.68 -2.53 2.73
N ILE A 222 -5.64 -2.24 4.02
CA ILE A 222 -6.71 -1.52 4.71
C ILE A 222 -6.58 -0.03 4.43
N ARG A 223 -7.70 0.64 4.16
CA ARG A 223 -7.74 2.09 3.92
C ARG A 223 -8.70 2.77 4.89
N ILE A 224 -8.15 3.70 5.67
CA ILE A 224 -8.87 4.47 6.70
C ILE A 224 -8.66 5.95 6.40
N LEU A 225 -9.73 6.69 6.11
CA LEU A 225 -9.69 8.16 5.91
C LEU A 225 -8.58 8.63 4.95
N GLY A 226 -8.31 7.86 3.89
CA GLY A 226 -7.28 8.17 2.89
C GLY A 226 -5.90 7.56 3.18
N ILE A 227 -5.60 7.20 4.42
CA ILE A 227 -4.35 6.52 4.81
C ILE A 227 -4.46 5.03 4.47
N THR A 228 -3.39 4.47 3.87
CA THR A 228 -3.32 3.06 3.47
C THR A 228 -2.34 2.32 4.38
N SER A 229 -2.77 1.18 4.93
CA SER A 229 -1.92 0.31 5.76
C SER A 229 -0.80 -0.34 4.93
N PRO A 230 0.21 -0.94 5.60
CA PRO A 230 1.02 -1.98 4.99
C PRO A 230 0.14 -3.07 4.35
N GLY A 231 0.64 -3.68 3.29
CA GLY A 231 -0.08 -4.75 2.60
C GLY A 231 0.09 -6.08 3.32
N VAL A 232 -0.95 -6.89 3.28
CA VAL A 232 -0.93 -8.29 3.70
C VAL A 232 -1.16 -9.13 2.45
N GLN A 233 -0.44 -10.25 2.33
CA GLN A 233 -0.70 -11.25 1.30
C GLN A 233 -1.25 -12.52 1.96
N VAL A 234 -2.32 -13.04 1.35
CA VAL A 234 -2.98 -14.26 1.80
C VAL A 234 -3.01 -15.24 0.63
N SER A 235 -2.54 -16.45 0.87
CA SER A 235 -2.65 -17.53 -0.10
C SER A 235 -4.01 -18.22 0.05
N ILE A 236 -4.64 -18.49 -1.09
CA ILE A 236 -5.96 -19.10 -1.20
C ILE A 236 -5.77 -20.48 -1.84
N ASP A 237 -6.42 -21.48 -1.25
CA ASP A 237 -6.54 -22.83 -1.81
C ASP A 237 -8.01 -23.25 -1.80
N CYS A 238 -8.60 -23.34 -2.98
CA CYS A 238 -9.99 -23.73 -3.15
C CYS A 238 -10.11 -25.03 -3.94
N ALA A 239 -10.83 -26.00 -3.39
CA ALA A 239 -11.40 -27.11 -4.14
C ALA A 239 -12.80 -26.72 -4.64
N ILE A 240 -13.01 -26.79 -5.95
CA ILE A 240 -14.31 -26.50 -6.58
C ILE A 240 -14.75 -27.66 -7.44
N VAL A 241 -16.06 -27.87 -7.52
CA VAL A 241 -16.67 -28.80 -8.46
C VAL A 241 -17.69 -28.06 -9.30
N ILE A 242 -17.65 -28.28 -10.59
CA ILE A 242 -18.51 -27.61 -11.56
C ILE A 242 -19.32 -28.64 -12.35
N SER A 243 -20.53 -28.25 -12.74
CA SER A 243 -21.37 -28.95 -13.73
C SER A 243 -21.32 -28.16 -15.03
N PRO A 244 -20.58 -28.64 -16.05
CA PRO A 244 -20.50 -27.96 -17.34
C PRO A 244 -21.85 -27.79 -18.04
N LYS A 245 -22.76 -28.78 -17.94
CA LYS A 245 -24.09 -28.70 -18.57
C LYS A 245 -24.96 -27.62 -17.94
N LYS A 246 -24.92 -27.47 -16.60
CA LYS A 246 -25.65 -26.43 -15.88
C LYS A 246 -24.92 -25.08 -15.85
N GLN A 247 -23.66 -25.05 -16.27
CA GLN A 247 -22.77 -23.88 -16.16
C GLN A 247 -22.78 -23.30 -14.75
N ALA A 248 -22.69 -24.21 -13.77
CA ALA A 248 -22.87 -23.88 -12.37
C ALA A 248 -21.80 -24.54 -11.50
N LEU A 249 -21.46 -23.83 -10.43
CA LEU A 249 -20.70 -24.38 -9.32
C LEU A 249 -21.61 -25.31 -8.52
N THR A 250 -21.21 -26.57 -8.35
CA THR A 250 -21.97 -27.56 -7.56
C THR A 250 -21.39 -27.74 -6.17
N TYR A 251 -20.09 -27.47 -5.99
CA TYR A 251 -19.43 -27.53 -4.70
C TYR A 251 -18.26 -26.55 -4.64
N LYS A 252 -18.00 -25.98 -3.46
CA LYS A 252 -16.79 -25.22 -3.15
C LYS A 252 -16.37 -25.46 -1.72
N GLN A 253 -15.06 -25.51 -1.53
CA GLN A 253 -14.42 -25.44 -0.22
C GLN A 253 -13.12 -24.67 -0.38
N CYS A 254 -12.96 -23.58 0.35
CA CYS A 254 -11.78 -22.73 0.29
C CYS A 254 -11.12 -22.65 1.66
N GLY A 255 -9.81 -22.88 1.68
CA GLY A 255 -8.90 -22.60 2.79
C GLY A 255 -8.08 -21.34 2.54
N PHE A 256 -7.58 -20.77 3.64
CA PHE A 256 -6.58 -19.71 3.62
C PHE A 256 -5.36 -20.24 4.37
N ASP A 257 -4.26 -20.42 3.65
CA ASP A 257 -2.99 -20.86 4.24
C ASP A 257 -2.02 -19.67 4.25
N GLY A 258 -1.37 -19.44 5.39
CA GLY A 258 -0.29 -18.46 5.52
C GLY A 258 -0.72 -16.98 5.42
N LEU A 259 -0.67 -16.28 6.55
CA LEU A 259 -0.59 -14.82 6.55
C LEU A 259 0.88 -14.46 6.38
N SER A 260 1.29 -13.94 5.21
CA SER A 260 2.61 -13.31 5.10
C SER A 260 2.44 -11.82 5.40
N VAL A 261 3.08 -11.38 6.48
CA VAL A 261 3.07 -10.01 7.01
C VAL A 261 4.37 -9.30 6.69
#